data_AF-A0A2N1HQS1-F1
#
_entry.id   AF-A0A2N1HQS1-F1
#
_cell.length_a   1.000
_cell.length_b   1.000
_cell.length_c   1.000
_cell.angle_alpha   90.00
_cell.angle_beta   90.00
_cell.angle_gamma   90.00
#
_symmetry.space_group_name_H-M   'P 1'
#
loop_
_entity.id
_entity.type
_entity.pdbx_description
1 polymer ?
#
loop_
_entity_poly.entity_id
_entity_poly.type
_entity_poly.pdbx_seq_one_letter_code
_entity_poly.pdbx_strand_id
1 'polypeptide(L)'
;MKNPKKSANAEKQRRFREKQKSLGKKMVRGYVTAAAMENYKEIVAKTGWTDSDVLSNSLRITFAAYKNGQIRLLNQWLTEQDQKKRALILKQAEQAKNKESDDQ
;
A
#
# COMPACT_ATOMS: atom_id res chain seq x y z
N MET A 1 -22.79 -0.51 -30.24
CA MET A 1 -22.14 0.82 -30.35
C MET A 1 -21.16 1.01 -29.19
N LYS A 2 -19.92 1.47 -29.44
CA LYS A 2 -18.92 1.74 -28.38
C LYS A 2 -19.37 2.93 -27.55
N ASN A 3 -19.47 2.77 -26.22
CA ASN A 3 -19.85 3.86 -25.32
C ASN A 3 -18.80 5.00 -25.38
N PRO A 4 -19.17 6.23 -25.80
CA PRO A 4 -18.24 7.35 -25.97
C PRO A 4 -17.46 7.72 -24.70
N LYS A 5 -18.04 7.52 -23.51
CA LYS A 5 -17.37 7.78 -22.23
C LYS A 5 -16.23 6.79 -21.97
N LYS A 6 -16.38 5.53 -22.42
CA LYS A 6 -15.36 4.49 -22.27
C LYS A 6 -14.18 4.74 -23.21
N SER A 7 -14.42 5.19 -24.45
CA SER A 7 -13.35 5.53 -25.38
C SER A 7 -12.56 6.76 -24.93
N ALA A 8 -13.23 7.79 -24.39
CA ALA A 8 -12.56 8.98 -23.86
C ALA A 8 -11.65 8.67 -22.65
N ASN A 9 -12.09 7.81 -21.72
CA ASN A 9 -11.28 7.42 -20.57
C ASN A 9 -10.06 6.57 -21.00
N ALA A 10 -10.26 5.62 -21.92
CA ALA A 10 -9.18 4.81 -22.48
C ALA A 10 -8.10 5.69 -23.16
N GLU A 11 -8.52 6.69 -23.93
CA GLU A 11 -7.62 7.63 -24.59
C GLU A 11 -6.88 8.52 -23.58
N LYS A 12 -7.57 9.02 -22.54
CA LYS A 12 -6.93 9.77 -21.45
C LYS A 12 -5.84 8.95 -20.76
N GLN A 13 -6.12 7.68 -20.46
CA GLN A 13 -5.13 6.79 -19.87
C GLN A 13 -3.97 6.49 -20.82
N ARG A 14 -4.22 6.36 -22.13
CA ARG A 14 -3.17 6.17 -23.14
C ARG A 14 -2.22 7.37 -23.16
N ARG A 15 -2.75 8.58 -23.32
CA ARG A 15 -1.97 9.83 -23.36
C ARG A 15 -1.18 10.04 -22.08
N PHE A 16 -1.77 9.74 -20.93
CA PHE A 16 -1.06 9.81 -19.66
C PHE A 16 0.14 8.85 -19.61
N ARG A 17 -0.05 7.58 -20.02
CA ARG A 17 1.05 6.60 -20.07
C ARG A 17 2.14 7.00 -21.06
N GLU A 18 1.78 7.53 -22.23
CA GLU A 18 2.72 8.04 -23.22
C GLU A 18 3.55 9.21 -22.67
N LYS A 19 2.90 10.16 -21.99
CA LYS A 19 3.58 11.27 -21.30
C LYS A 19 4.51 10.79 -20.20
N GLN A 20 4.11 9.81 -19.37
CA GLN A 20 5.01 9.26 -18.36
C GLN A 20 6.22 8.56 -19.01
N LYS A 21 6.00 7.82 -20.10
CA LYS A 21 7.07 7.15 -20.86
C LYS A 21 8.03 8.14 -21.50
N SER A 22 7.54 9.26 -22.04
CA SER A 22 8.41 10.31 -22.60
C SER A 22 9.25 11.01 -21.54
N LEU A 23 8.77 11.05 -20.29
CA LEU A 23 9.53 11.50 -19.12
C LEU A 23 10.51 10.44 -18.58
N GLY A 24 10.70 9.32 -19.29
CA GLY A 24 11.60 8.24 -18.89
C GLY A 24 11.06 7.34 -17.76
N LYS A 25 9.83 7.59 -17.28
CA LYS A 25 9.26 6.80 -16.18
C LYS A 25 8.79 5.44 -16.70
N LYS A 26 9.04 4.41 -15.90
CA LYS A 26 8.54 3.05 -16.13
C LYS A 26 7.41 2.75 -15.16
N MET A 27 6.35 2.12 -15.66
CA MET A 27 5.22 1.69 -14.85
C MET A 27 5.58 0.40 -14.12
N VAL A 28 5.52 0.43 -12.79
CA VAL A 28 5.64 -0.75 -11.93
C VAL A 28 4.23 -1.15 -11.49
N ARG A 29 3.92 -2.45 -11.49
CA ARG A 29 2.60 -3.00 -11.13
C ARG A 29 2.76 -4.10 -10.08
N GLY A 30 1.85 -4.13 -9.12
CA GLY A 30 1.75 -5.17 -8.10
C GLY A 30 0.48 -5.00 -7.27
N TYR A 31 0.09 -6.05 -6.57
CA TYR A 31 -0.97 -5.99 -5.56
C TYR A 31 -0.37 -5.73 -4.19
N VAL A 32 -1.08 -4.97 -3.37
CA VAL A 32 -0.67 -4.60 -2.01
C VAL A 32 -1.63 -5.21 -1.00
N THR A 33 -1.12 -5.65 0.13
CA THR A 33 -1.92 -6.20 1.22
C THR A 33 -2.71 -5.10 1.93
N ALA A 34 -3.75 -5.46 2.70
CA ALA A 34 -4.52 -4.50 3.48
C ALA A 34 -3.64 -3.74 4.50
N ALA A 35 -2.73 -4.44 5.18
CA ALA A 35 -1.76 -3.83 6.10
C ALA A 35 -0.84 -2.81 5.38
N ALA A 36 -0.37 -3.13 4.18
CA ALA A 36 0.42 -2.19 3.39
C ALA A 36 -0.40 -0.97 2.94
N MET A 37 -1.70 -1.14 2.67
CA MET A 37 -2.59 -0.03 2.35
C MET A 37 -2.86 0.90 3.53
N GLU A 38 -2.92 0.39 4.76
CA GLU A 38 -2.96 1.23 5.97
C GLU A 38 -1.69 2.08 6.08
N ASN A 39 -0.51 1.46 5.93
CA ASN A 39 0.77 2.16 5.95
C ASN A 39 0.83 3.23 4.85
N TYR A 40 0.36 2.91 3.64
CA TYR A 40 0.27 3.86 2.53
C TYR A 40 -0.59 5.08 2.89
N LYS A 41 -1.77 4.88 3.48
CA LYS A 41 -2.65 5.99 3.89
C LYS A 41 -1.96 6.91 4.89
N GLU A 42 -1.29 6.33 5.89
CA GLU A 42 -0.57 7.11 6.90
C GLU A 42 0.61 7.89 6.30
N ILE A 43 1.39 7.25 5.42
CA ILE A 43 2.50 7.90 4.70
C ILE A 43 1.97 9.10 3.92
N VAL A 44 0.95 8.91 3.08
CA VAL A 44 0.38 10.00 2.26
C VAL A 44 -0.14 11.13 3.15
N ALA A 45 -0.85 10.80 4.23
CA ALA A 45 -1.40 11.80 5.15
C ALA A 45 -0.30 12.64 5.82
N LYS A 46 0.83 12.02 6.19
CA LYS A 46 1.93 12.71 6.89
C LYS A 46 2.90 13.44 5.96
N THR A 47 3.15 12.92 4.76
CA THR A 47 4.19 13.45 3.86
C THR A 47 3.65 14.30 2.72
N GLY A 48 2.35 14.17 2.39
CA GLY A 48 1.76 14.78 1.20
C GLY A 48 2.28 14.19 -0.13
N TRP A 49 2.92 13.02 -0.09
CA TRP A 49 3.46 12.38 -1.29
C TRP A 49 2.38 11.88 -2.24
N THR A 50 2.62 12.01 -3.55
CA THR A 50 1.79 11.37 -4.57
C THR A 50 2.06 9.86 -4.62
N ASP A 51 1.18 9.09 -5.26
CA ASP A 51 1.37 7.64 -5.47
C ASP A 51 2.72 7.32 -6.13
N SER A 52 3.11 8.16 -7.09
CA SER A 52 4.39 8.02 -7.79
C SER A 52 5.56 8.26 -6.85
N ASP A 53 5.44 9.19 -5.90
CA ASP A 53 6.48 9.50 -4.92
C ASP A 53 6.59 8.39 -3.88
N VAL A 54 5.46 7.91 -3.34
CA VAL A 54 5.43 6.79 -2.39
C VAL A 54 6.06 5.54 -3.01
N LEU A 55 5.68 5.19 -4.24
CA LEU A 55 6.24 4.05 -4.95
C LEU A 55 7.74 4.22 -5.24
N SER A 56 8.17 5.39 -5.71
CA SER A 56 9.58 5.62 -6.03
C SER A 56 10.45 5.65 -4.77
N ASN A 57 9.96 6.30 -3.71
CA ASN A 57 10.70 6.45 -2.46
C ASN A 57 10.74 5.13 -1.68
N SER A 58 9.66 4.34 -1.66
CA SER A 58 9.67 3.02 -1.01
C SER A 58 10.74 2.09 -1.61
N LEU A 59 10.89 2.08 -2.94
CA LEU A 59 11.96 1.31 -3.60
C LEU A 59 13.36 1.81 -3.21
N ARG A 60 13.57 3.14 -3.21
CA ARG A 60 14.85 3.75 -2.86
C ARG A 60 15.22 3.54 -1.39
N ILE A 61 14.27 3.68 -0.49
CA ILE A 61 14.46 3.44 0.95
C ILE A 61 14.74 1.96 1.22
N THR A 62 14.02 1.05 0.56
CA THR A 62 14.30 -0.39 0.65
C THR A 62 15.72 -0.72 0.19
N PHE A 63 16.16 -0.12 -0.93
CA PHE A 63 17.54 -0.27 -1.39
C PHE A 63 18.56 0.32 -0.41
N ALA A 64 18.30 1.50 0.16
CA ALA A 64 19.16 2.09 1.18
C ALA A 64 19.27 1.20 2.43
N ALA A 65 18.15 0.65 2.90
CA ALA A 65 18.15 -0.30 4.02
C ALA A 65 18.95 -1.57 3.70
N TYR A 66 18.88 -2.08 2.46
CA TYR A 66 19.74 -3.18 2.01
C TYR A 66 21.22 -2.80 2.05
N LYS A 67 21.59 -1.65 1.47
CA LYS A 67 22.99 -1.19 1.43
C LYS A 67 23.57 -0.92 2.82
N ASN A 68 22.73 -0.53 3.77
CA ASN A 68 23.12 -0.27 5.15
C ASN A 68 22.97 -1.50 6.07
N GLY A 69 22.65 -2.69 5.54
CA GLY A 69 22.52 -3.92 6.33
C GLY A 69 21.30 -3.96 7.27
N GLN A 70 20.38 -3.00 7.15
CA GLN A 70 19.21 -2.85 8.01
C GLN A 70 17.98 -3.63 7.52
N ILE A 71 17.99 -4.10 6.26
CA ILE A 71 16.81 -4.72 5.64
C ILE A 71 16.27 -5.93 6.42
N ARG A 72 17.15 -6.76 7.00
CA ARG A 72 16.73 -7.91 7.82
C ARG A 72 15.99 -7.47 9.08
N LEU A 73 16.52 -6.46 9.77
CA LEU A 73 15.94 -5.91 10.99
C LEU A 73 14.55 -5.31 10.72
N LEU A 74 14.43 -4.51 9.65
CA LEU A 74 13.16 -3.88 9.28
C LEU A 74 12.12 -4.92 8.86
N ASN A 75 12.50 -5.97 8.11
CA ASN A 75 11.58 -7.05 7.73
C ASN A 75 11.10 -7.85 8.94
N GLN A 76 11.99 -8.12 9.90
CA GLN A 76 11.60 -8.76 11.16
C GLN A 76 10.61 -7.88 11.92
N TRP A 77 10.90 -6.60 12.06
CA TRP A 77 9.99 -5.65 12.72
C TRP A 77 8.60 -5.64 12.07
N LEU A 78 8.53 -5.62 10.73
CA LEU A 78 7.26 -5.68 10.00
C LEU A 78 6.46 -6.95 10.33
N THR A 79 7.14 -8.10 10.38
CA THR A 79 6.52 -9.39 10.73
C THR A 79 5.94 -9.37 12.14
N GLU A 80 6.69 -8.82 13.10
CA GLU A 80 6.24 -8.69 14.49
C GLU A 80 5.04 -7.74 14.61
N GLN A 81 5.02 -6.62 13.88
CA GLN A 81 3.85 -5.73 13.88
C GLN A 81 2.62 -6.40 13.26
N ASP A 82 2.78 -7.13 12.16
CA ASP A 82 1.68 -7.86 11.52
C ASP A 82 1.12 -8.92 12.46
N GLN A 83 1.97 -9.65 13.18
CA GLN A 83 1.55 -10.63 14.20
C GLN A 83 0.81 -9.95 15.36
N LYS A 84 1.33 -8.83 15.88
CA LYS A 84 0.68 -8.07 16.95
C LYS A 84 -0.71 -7.56 16.54
N LYS A 85 -0.84 -7.01 15.33
CA LYS A 85 -2.13 -6.57 14.78
C LYS A 85 -3.11 -7.74 14.69
N ARG A 86 -2.69 -8.90 14.18
CA ARG A 86 -3.54 -10.10 14.09
C ARG A 86 -3.99 -10.58 15.47
N ALA A 87 -3.08 -10.66 16.43
CA ALA A 87 -3.41 -11.08 17.79
C ALA A 87 -4.42 -10.13 18.46
N LEU A 88 -4.27 -8.81 18.25
CA LEU A 88 -5.21 -7.82 18.75
C LEU A 88 -6.61 -7.99 18.16
N ILE A 89 -6.70 -8.21 16.85
CA ILE A 89 -7.98 -8.45 16.16
C ILE A 89 -8.66 -9.70 16.70
N LEU A 90 -7.91 -10.80 16.88
CA LEU A 90 -8.46 -12.04 17.45
C LEU A 90 -8.99 -11.83 18.86
N LYS A 91 -8.23 -11.14 19.72
CA LYS A 91 -8.65 -10.84 21.09
C LYS A 91 -9.90 -9.96 21.13
N GLN A 92 -10.01 -8.96 20.24
CA GLN A 92 -11.20 -8.12 20.13
C GLN A 92 -12.41 -8.94 19.67
N ALA A 93 -12.23 -9.86 18.73
CA ALA A 93 -13.30 -10.74 18.26
C ALA A 93 -13.80 -11.70 19.35
N GLU A 94 -12.89 -12.23 20.18
CA GLU A 94 -13.25 -13.06 21.35
C GLU A 94 -14.03 -12.26 22.39
N GLN A 95 -13.60 -11.04 22.71
CA GLN A 95 -14.29 -10.16 23.65
C GLN A 95 -15.68 -9.74 23.18
N ALA A 96 -15.85 -9.51 21.87
CA ALA A 96 -17.15 -9.20 21.28
C ALA A 96 -18.11 -10.38 21.41
N LYS A 97 -17.64 -11.61 21.14
CA LYS A 97 -18.46 -12.83 21.28
C LYS A 97 -18.90 -13.09 22.72
N ASN A 98 -18.01 -12.90 23.68
CA ASN A 98 -18.34 -13.09 25.09
C ASN A 98 -19.35 -12.05 25.59
N LYS A 99 -19.28 -10.81 25.10
CA LYS A 99 -20.30 -9.79 25.41
C LYS A 99 -21.66 -10.13 24.81
N GLU A 100 -21.70 -10.60 23.56
CA GLU A 100 -22.95 -11.00 22.92
C GLU A 100 -23.60 -12.22 23.59
N SER A 101 -22.81 -13.10 24.22
CA SER A 101 -23.34 -14.23 25.01
C SER A 101 -23.81 -13.84 26.41
N ASP A 102 -23.27 -12.75 26.98
CA ASP A 102 -23.70 -12.24 28.30
C ASP A 102 -24.98 -11.39 28.20
N ASP A 103 -25.28 -10.84 27.00
CA ASP A 103 -26.48 -10.04 26.71
C ASP A 103 -27.69 -10.90 26.20
N GLN A 104 -27.55 -12.23 26.09
CA GLN A 104 -28.60 -13.20 25.73
C GLN A 104 -29.07 -14.03 26.93
#